data_AF-A0A5D2MXV2-F1
#
_entry.id   AF-A0A5D2MXV2-F1
#
_cell.length_a   1.000
_cell.length_b   1.000
_cell.length_c   1.000
_cell.angle_alpha   90.00
_cell.angle_beta   90.00
_cell.angle_gamma   90.00
#
_symmetry.space_group_name_H-M   'P 1'
#
loop_
_entity.id
_entity.type
_entity.pdbx_description
1 polymer ?
#
loop_
_entity_poly.entity_id
_entity_poly.type
_entity_poly.pdbx_seq_one_letter_code
_entity_poly.pdbx_strand_id
1 'polypeptide(L)'
;MKADLANLNLEDEDDEEDEEPISCEKDSIETKDDYRFCLVGKVLTDCVVHFLFLKKTLANLWHPLGGVSITDIGEKRYVFCFSMR
;
A
#
# COMPACT_ATOMS: atom_id res chain seq x y z
N MET A 1 25.22 1.39 -4.49
CA MET A 1 23.86 1.60 -5.05
C MET A 1 23.02 2.30 -3.99
N LYS A 2 23.04 3.64 -3.94
CA LYS A 2 22.23 4.45 -3.00
C LYS A 2 21.94 5.87 -3.53
N ALA A 3 22.46 6.22 -4.71
CA ALA A 3 22.46 7.59 -5.22
C ALA A 3 21.22 7.96 -6.05
N ASP A 4 20.46 6.98 -6.55
CA ASP A 4 19.36 7.24 -7.51
C ASP A 4 17.96 7.26 -6.87
N LEU A 5 17.85 7.22 -5.54
CA LEU A 5 16.55 7.28 -4.85
C LEU A 5 16.07 8.72 -4.57
N ALA A 6 16.90 9.73 -4.88
CA ALA A 6 16.61 11.12 -4.56
C ALA A 6 15.62 11.80 -5.53
N ASN A 7 15.22 11.12 -6.62
CA ASN A 7 14.35 11.68 -7.65
C ASN A 7 13.02 10.95 -7.80
N LEU A 8 12.64 10.15 -6.79
CA LEU A 8 11.30 9.55 -6.70
C LEU A 8 10.35 10.58 -6.10
N ASN A 9 10.02 11.61 -6.87
CA ASN A 9 8.85 12.43 -6.54
C ASN A 9 7.61 11.63 -6.92
N LEU A 10 6.65 11.57 -5.99
CA LEU A 10 5.25 11.40 -6.38
C LEU A 10 4.90 12.73 -7.04
N GLU A 11 5.29 12.91 -8.29
CA GLU A 11 4.60 13.91 -9.11
C GLU A 11 3.17 13.39 -9.16
N ASP A 12 2.28 14.08 -8.46
CA ASP A 12 0.86 14.03 -8.74
C ASP A 12 0.77 14.52 -10.19
N GLU A 13 0.94 13.61 -11.16
CA GLU A 13 0.56 13.87 -12.53
C GLU A 13 -0.94 14.09 -12.45
N ASP A 14 -1.30 15.37 -12.33
CA ASP A 14 -2.64 15.95 -12.34
C ASP A 14 -3.35 15.60 -13.67
N ASP A 15 -3.59 14.31 -13.92
CA ASP A 15 -4.69 13.88 -14.77
C ASP A 15 -5.95 13.88 -13.87
N GLU A 16 -6.42 15.09 -13.56
CA GLU A 16 -7.65 15.41 -12.81
C GLU A 16 -8.94 14.83 -13.46
N GLU A 17 -8.86 13.99 -14.49
CA GLU A 17 -10.04 13.55 -15.24
C GLU A 17 -10.60 12.17 -14.87
N ASP A 18 -9.92 11.31 -14.11
CA ASP A 18 -10.48 10.01 -13.70
C ASP A 18 -9.93 9.47 -12.36
N GLU A 19 -9.80 10.30 -11.32
CA GLU A 19 -9.61 9.78 -9.96
C GLU A 19 -10.93 9.16 -9.45
N GLU A 20 -11.24 7.95 -9.91
CA GLU A 20 -12.23 7.13 -9.20
C GLU A 20 -11.74 6.93 -7.76
N PRO A 21 -12.54 7.29 -6.74
CA PRO A 21 -12.14 7.07 -5.36
C PRO A 21 -11.87 5.58 -5.19
N ILE A 22 -10.64 5.23 -4.78
CA ILE A 22 -10.23 3.84 -4.50
C ILE A 22 -11.20 3.26 -3.47
N SER A 23 -12.24 2.62 -3.97
CA SER A 23 -13.22 1.92 -3.16
C SER A 23 -12.61 0.58 -2.84
N CYS A 24 -12.15 0.44 -1.61
CA CYS A 24 -11.77 -0.87 -1.07
C CYS A 24 -13.03 -1.74 -1.14
N GLU A 25 -13.11 -2.63 -2.13
CA GLU A 25 -14.24 -3.55 -2.28
C GLU A 25 -14.42 -4.33 -0.98
N LYS A 26 -15.59 -4.13 -0.39
CA LYS A 26 -15.91 -4.49 0.97
C LYS A 26 -16.38 -5.94 0.99
N ASP A 27 -15.47 -6.87 1.23
CA ASP A 27 -15.83 -8.22 1.64
C ASP A 27 -16.39 -8.20 3.07
N SER A 28 -17.67 -7.80 3.15
CA SER A 28 -18.71 -8.32 4.04
C SER A 28 -18.30 -8.86 5.41
N ILE A 29 -17.68 -8.05 6.28
CA ILE A 29 -17.88 -8.14 7.73
C ILE A 29 -18.03 -6.72 8.27
N GLU A 30 -19.13 -6.49 8.96
CA GLU A 30 -19.59 -5.25 9.55
C GLU A 30 -18.70 -4.86 10.75
N THR A 31 -17.42 -4.59 10.52
CA THR A 31 -16.58 -3.83 11.45
C THR A 31 -16.53 -2.40 10.96
N LYS A 32 -16.82 -1.42 11.84
CA LYS A 32 -16.47 -0.03 11.57
C LYS A 32 -14.97 -0.01 11.30
N ASP A 33 -14.59 0.04 10.03
CA ASP A 33 -13.19 0.00 9.62
C ASP A 33 -12.52 1.25 10.16
N ASP A 34 -11.82 1.08 11.28
CA ASP A 34 -10.97 2.10 11.84
C ASP A 34 -9.74 2.21 10.92
N TYR A 35 -9.88 2.97 9.84
CA TYR A 35 -8.78 3.39 8.97
C TYR A 35 -7.74 4.28 9.70
N ARG A 36 -7.85 4.41 11.03
CA ARG A 36 -6.95 5.17 11.91
C ARG A 36 -5.48 4.82 11.71
N PHE A 37 -5.19 3.59 11.28
CA PHE A 37 -3.83 3.11 11.02
C PHE A 37 -3.71 2.44 9.65
N CYS A 38 -4.32 3.02 8.62
CA CYS A 38 -4.13 2.60 7.24
C CYS A 38 -3.33 3.63 6.42
N LEU A 39 -2.48 3.13 5.52
CA LEU A 39 -1.67 3.92 4.60
C LEU A 39 -1.84 3.38 3.19
N VAL A 40 -1.97 4.26 2.20
CA VAL A 40 -1.86 3.89 0.78
C VAL A 40 -0.42 4.16 0.32
N GLY A 41 0.22 3.20 -0.34
CA GLY A 41 1.58 3.36 -0.87
C GLY A 41 1.72 2.82 -2.29
N LYS A 42 2.53 3.50 -3.12
CA LYS A 42 2.83 3.12 -4.51
C LYS A 42 4.28 2.64 -4.63
N VAL A 43 4.49 1.52 -5.33
CA VAL A 43 5.84 1.03 -5.64
C VAL A 43 6.30 1.61 -6.98
N LEU A 44 7.36 2.41 -6.94
CA LEU A 44 7.84 3.23 -8.07
C LEU A 44 8.89 2.52 -8.96
N THR A 45 9.00 1.19 -8.88
CA THR A 45 9.92 0.43 -9.73
C THR A 45 9.26 0.11 -11.06
N ASP A 46 10.02 0.21 -12.16
CA ASP A 46 9.57 -0.28 -13.48
C ASP A 46 9.50 -1.81 -13.55
N CYS A 47 10.16 -2.50 -12.62
CA CYS A 47 10.17 -3.95 -12.57
C CYS A 47 8.80 -4.54 -12.19
N VAL A 48 8.59 -5.80 -12.58
CA VAL A 48 7.44 -6.59 -12.14
C VAL A 48 7.55 -6.83 -10.62
N VAL A 49 6.50 -6.46 -9.89
CA VAL A 49 6.42 -6.67 -8.44
C VAL A 49 5.74 -8.00 -8.15
N HIS A 50 6.47 -8.93 -7.52
CA HIS A 50 5.87 -10.15 -7.01
C HIS A 50 5.13 -9.87 -5.70
N PHE A 51 3.84 -9.53 -5.79
CA PHE A 51 3.03 -9.10 -4.64
C PHE A 51 3.13 -10.03 -3.42
N LEU A 52 3.06 -11.35 -3.62
CA LEU A 52 3.15 -12.30 -2.50
C LEU A 52 4.48 -12.21 -1.75
N PHE A 53 5.57 -11.97 -2.46
CA PHE A 53 6.89 -11.80 -1.87
C PHE A 53 7.00 -10.46 -1.12
N LEU A 54 6.53 -9.37 -1.74
CA LEU A 54 6.44 -8.05 -1.11
C LEU A 54 5.64 -8.12 0.19
N LYS A 55 4.43 -8.68 0.13
CA LYS A 55 3.52 -8.84 1.26
C LYS A 55 4.16 -9.61 2.41
N LYS A 56 4.75 -10.78 2.14
CA LYS A 56 5.44 -11.58 3.17
C LYS A 56 6.61 -10.83 3.79
N THR A 57 7.41 -10.16 2.96
CA THR A 57 8.58 -9.41 3.42
C THR A 57 8.17 -8.28 4.36
N LEU A 58 7.17 -7.48 3.98
CA LEU A 58 6.69 -6.35 4.78
C LEU A 58 5.95 -6.82 6.04
N ALA A 59 5.16 -7.90 5.96
CA ALA A 59 4.52 -8.49 7.12
C ALA A 59 5.53 -8.99 8.16
N ASN A 60 6.58 -9.68 7.71
CA ASN A 60 7.65 -10.15 8.59
C ASN A 60 8.44 -8.99 9.21
N LEU A 61 8.65 -7.90 8.47
CA LEU A 61 9.32 -6.71 8.99
C LEU A 61 8.51 -6.03 10.10
N TRP A 62 7.18 -5.96 9.94
CA TRP A 62 6.31 -5.32 10.93
C TRP A 62 5.96 -6.21 12.13
N HIS A 63 6.11 -7.53 11.99
CA HIS A 63 5.74 -8.53 13.01
C HIS A 63 6.18 -8.21 14.46
N PRO A 64 7.38 -7.66 14.73
CA PRO A 64 7.78 -7.32 16.10
C PRO A 64 6.93 -6.21 16.76
N LEU A 65 6.35 -5.31 15.96
CA LEU A 65 5.52 -4.19 16.42
C LEU A 65 4.02 -4.53 16.43
N GLY A 66 3.62 -5.47 15.59
CA GLY A 66 2.25 -5.97 15.52
C GLY A 66 1.93 -6.61 14.18
N GLY A 67 0.67 -6.51 13.76
CA GLY A 67 0.19 -7.06 12.49
C GLY A 67 0.12 -6.01 11.39
N VAL A 68 0.18 -6.48 10.14
CA VAL A 68 -0.16 -5.65 8.98
C VAL A 68 -0.95 -6.50 7.98
N SER A 69 -2.10 -5.99 7.55
CA SER A 69 -2.80 -6.48 6.36
C SER A 69 -2.41 -5.62 5.16
N ILE A 70 -2.20 -6.29 4.02
CA ILE A 70 -1.77 -5.64 2.79
C ILE A 70 -2.71 -6.09 1.68
N THR A 71 -3.36 -5.11 1.05
CA THR A 71 -4.34 -5.27 -0.03
C THR A 71 -3.81 -4.58 -1.28
N ASP A 72 -3.86 -5.27 -2.41
CA ASP A 72 -3.53 -4.73 -3.73
C ASP A 72 -4.74 -3.97 -4.26
N ILE A 73 -4.52 -2.74 -4.72
CA ILE A 73 -5.56 -1.85 -5.28
C ILE A 73 -5.24 -1.44 -6.72
N GLY A 74 -4.30 -2.13 -7.39
CA GLY A 74 -3.92 -1.88 -8.78
C GLY A 74 -2.77 -0.87 -8.93
N GLU A 75 -2.22 -0.75 -10.15
CA GLU A 75 -1.17 0.23 -10.50
C GLU A 75 0.04 0.27 -9.56
N LYS A 76 0.42 -0.90 -9.00
CA LYS A 76 1.49 -1.00 -7.99
C LYS A 76 1.20 -0.19 -6.71
N ARG A 77 -0.07 0.14 -6.46
CA ARG A 77 -0.59 0.76 -5.25
C ARG A 77 -1.12 -0.31 -4.29
N TYR A 78 -0.89 -0.10 -3.00
CA TYR A 78 -1.25 -1.04 -1.94
C TYR A 78 -1.80 -0.29 -0.74
N VAL A 79 -2.82 -0.87 -0.10
CA VAL A 79 -3.31 -0.44 1.21
C VAL A 79 -2.63 -1.28 2.29
N PHE A 80 -1.97 -0.62 3.23
CA PHE A 80 -1.38 -1.20 4.42
C PHE A 80 -2.25 -0.82 5.61
N CYS A 81 -2.81 -1.79 6.32
CA CYS A 81 -3.52 -1.53 7.57
C CYS A 81 -2.78 -2.19 8.73
N PHE A 82 -2.36 -1.37 9.68
CA PHE A 82 -1.51 -1.77 10.79
C PHE A 82 -2.33 -2.01 12.05
N SER A 83 -1.96 -3.05 12.79
CA SER A 83 -2.41 -3.27 14.15
C SER A 83 -1.21 -3.24 15.08
N MET A 84 -1.36 -2.56 16.22
CA MET A 84 -0.38 -2.55 17.30
C MET A 84 -0.78 -3.60 18.36
N ARG A 85 0.22 -4.24 18.97
CA ARG A 85 0.03 -5.21 20.05
C ARG A 85 -0.11 -4.55 21.41
#